data_AF-A0A963KM79-F1
#
_entry.id   AF-A0A963KM79-F1
#
_cell.length_a   1.000
_cell.length_b   1.000
_cell.length_c   1.000
_cell.angle_alpha   90.00
_cell.angle_beta   90.00
_cell.angle_gamma   90.00
#
_symmetry.space_group_name_H-M   'P 1'
#
loop_
_entity.id
_entity.type
_entity.pdbx_description
1 polymer ?
#
loop_
_entity_poly.entity_id
_entity_poly.type
_entity_poly.pdbx_seq_one_letter_code
_entity_poly.pdbx_strand_id
1 'polypeptide(L)'
;MLPRPDKAIAALALGLLAVLPPALAQTGALASPTEKYLAQERFSLVAPFPPGGPIDSLARIMADGLSKKYGQPAVVENLPGAAGNIGIGKVKRAKGDGRTLLVVPAGNLTINPTLMPDFPFNIERDFVPITMLAKAPNVLVAHPSTGFKTARDLIAAARAKPDT
;
A
#
# COMPACT_ATOMS: atom_id res chain seq x y z
N MET A 1 -75.84 -45.56 26.26
CA MET A 1 -75.59 -45.31 24.83
C MET A 1 -74.26 -45.97 24.50
N LEU A 2 -74.31 -47.05 23.71
CA LEU A 2 -73.18 -47.85 23.23
C LEU A 2 -72.24 -47.02 22.29
N PRO A 3 -71.04 -47.54 21.95
CA PRO A 3 -69.75 -46.84 21.95
C PRO A 3 -69.31 -46.38 20.55
N ARG A 4 -68.14 -45.71 20.44
CA ARG A 4 -67.09 -46.06 19.44
C ARG A 4 -65.67 -45.62 19.87
N PRO A 5 -64.63 -46.35 19.41
CA PRO A 5 -63.23 -46.34 19.87
C PRO A 5 -62.36 -45.41 18.98
N ASP A 6 -61.09 -45.10 19.24
CA ASP A 6 -59.91 -45.93 18.97
C ASP A 6 -58.67 -45.27 19.61
N LYS A 7 -57.95 -45.98 20.49
CA LYS A 7 -56.65 -46.64 20.24
C LYS A 7 -55.56 -45.67 19.74
N ALA A 8 -54.72 -45.19 20.66
CA ALA A 8 -53.43 -45.82 21.01
C ALA A 8 -52.34 -45.58 19.95
N ILE A 9 -51.25 -44.95 20.37
CA ILE A 9 -49.83 -45.16 20.01
C ILE A 9 -49.05 -44.31 21.02
N ALA A 10 -48.57 -44.93 22.11
CA ALA A 10 -47.19 -45.37 22.31
C ALA A 10 -46.25 -44.19 22.65
N ALA A 11 -45.91 -44.01 23.93
CA ALA A 11 -44.75 -44.62 24.60
C ALA A 11 -43.43 -44.03 24.09
N LEU A 12 -42.79 -43.14 24.87
CA LEU A 12 -41.78 -43.49 25.88
C LEU A 12 -40.39 -43.71 25.24
N ALA A 13 -39.49 -42.72 25.37
CA ALA A 13 -38.07 -42.96 25.69
C ALA A 13 -37.35 -41.63 25.97
N LEU A 14 -37.18 -41.33 27.26
CA LEU A 14 -36.14 -40.46 27.79
C LEU A 14 -34.77 -41.09 27.54
N GLY A 15 -33.76 -40.26 27.22
CA GLY A 15 -32.38 -40.51 27.63
C GLY A 15 -31.35 -40.66 26.51
N LEU A 16 -30.63 -39.57 26.21
CA LEU A 16 -29.17 -39.48 26.39
C LEU A 16 -28.72 -38.05 26.03
N LEU A 17 -28.41 -37.22 27.04
CA LEU A 17 -27.65 -36.00 26.84
C LEU A 17 -26.18 -36.39 26.61
N ALA A 18 -25.74 -36.35 25.35
CA ALA A 18 -24.33 -36.46 25.01
C ALA A 18 -23.62 -35.17 25.44
N VAL A 19 -22.74 -35.27 26.45
CA VAL A 19 -21.80 -34.21 26.82
C VAL A 19 -20.73 -34.14 25.73
N LEU A 20 -20.90 -33.20 24.79
CA LEU A 20 -19.86 -32.82 23.84
C LEU A 20 -18.76 -32.03 24.59
N PRO A 21 -17.47 -32.40 24.48
CA PRO A 21 -16.40 -31.54 24.95
C PRO A 21 -16.46 -30.22 24.17
N PRO A 22 -16.23 -29.05 24.80
CA PRO A 22 -16.04 -27.82 24.06
C PRO A 22 -14.74 -27.97 23.29
N ALA A 23 -14.86 -28.37 22.02
CA ALA A 23 -13.78 -28.19 21.07
C ALA A 23 -13.52 -26.69 21.02
N LEU A 24 -12.44 -26.27 21.70
CA LEU A 24 -11.80 -24.99 21.49
C LEU A 24 -11.51 -24.90 20.00
N ALA A 25 -12.43 -24.30 19.26
CA ALA A 25 -12.19 -23.79 17.93
C ALA A 25 -11.17 -22.67 18.11
N GLN A 26 -9.89 -23.04 18.16
CA GLN A 26 -8.82 -22.16 17.74
C GLN A 26 -9.02 -21.96 16.24
N THR A 27 -9.90 -21.02 15.89
CA THR A 27 -9.87 -20.32 14.61
C THR A 27 -8.60 -19.49 14.57
N GLY A 28 -7.44 -20.16 14.55
CA GLY A 28 -6.25 -19.58 13.98
C GLY A 28 -6.59 -19.36 12.51
N ALA A 29 -6.84 -18.12 12.13
CA ALA A 29 -7.09 -17.76 10.73
C ALA A 29 -5.92 -18.32 9.91
N LEU A 30 -6.17 -19.40 9.17
CA LEU A 30 -5.16 -20.00 8.31
C LEU A 30 -4.82 -18.94 7.26
N ALA A 31 -3.54 -18.55 7.21
CA ALA A 31 -3.04 -17.62 6.21
C ALA A 31 -3.51 -18.07 4.82
N SER A 32 -4.08 -17.14 4.06
CA SER A 32 -4.55 -17.38 2.71
C SER A 32 -3.40 -17.91 1.83
N PRO A 33 -3.69 -18.65 0.74
CA PRO A 33 -2.65 -19.08 -0.21
C PRO A 33 -1.78 -17.91 -0.69
N THR A 34 -2.37 -16.73 -0.89
CA THR A 34 -1.68 -15.50 -1.26
C THR A 34 -0.75 -14.99 -0.17
N GLU A 35 -1.18 -15.02 1.10
CA GLU A 35 -0.31 -14.61 2.22
C GLU A 35 0.87 -15.56 2.40
N LYS A 36 0.64 -16.87 2.26
CA LYS A 36 1.71 -17.87 2.27
C LYS A 36 2.69 -17.64 1.13
N TYR A 37 2.20 -17.36 -0.07
CA TYR A 37 3.02 -17.04 -1.22
C TYR A 37 3.90 -15.81 -0.93
N LEU A 38 3.30 -14.69 -0.53
CA LEU A 38 4.02 -13.45 -0.26
C LEU A 38 5.08 -13.59 0.85
N ALA A 39 4.86 -14.47 1.83
CA ALA A 39 5.81 -14.75 2.91
C ALA A 39 7.05 -15.59 2.50
N GLN A 40 7.16 -16.03 1.24
CA GLN A 40 8.26 -16.92 0.80
C GLN A 40 9.58 -16.19 0.56
N GLU A 41 9.53 -14.92 0.16
CA GLU A 41 10.72 -14.16 -0.24
C GLU A 41 10.63 -12.71 0.25
N ARG A 42 11.77 -12.01 0.21
CA ARG A 42 11.86 -10.61 0.63
C ARG A 42 11.05 -9.68 -0.28
N PHE A 43 10.61 -8.56 0.30
CA PHE A 43 10.06 -7.43 -0.47
C PHE A 43 11.17 -6.44 -0.85
N SER A 44 11.04 -5.80 -2.01
CA SER A 44 11.83 -4.66 -2.45
C SER A 44 10.90 -3.47 -2.67
N LEU A 45 11.16 -2.36 -1.97
CA LEU A 45 10.43 -1.12 -2.09
C LEU A 45 11.33 -0.11 -2.79
N VAL A 46 11.02 0.18 -4.05
CA VAL A 46 11.79 1.13 -4.86
C VAL A 46 11.25 2.54 -4.63
N ALA A 47 12.11 3.41 -4.10
CA ALA A 47 11.87 4.84 -3.95
C ALA A 47 12.71 5.59 -5.01
N PRO A 48 12.10 6.22 -6.02
CA PRO A 48 12.83 6.81 -7.15
C PRO A 48 13.45 8.19 -6.84
N PHE A 49 13.81 8.43 -5.58
CA PHE A 49 14.32 9.71 -5.05
C PHE A 49 15.46 9.47 -4.06
N PRO A 50 16.31 10.48 -3.78
CA PRO A 50 17.36 10.37 -2.79
C PRO A 50 16.84 9.98 -1.39
N PRO A 51 17.65 9.31 -0.56
CA PRO A 51 17.27 8.94 0.81
C PRO A 51 17.03 10.17 1.69
N GLY A 52 16.23 10.01 2.75
CA GLY A 52 15.92 11.07 3.72
C GLY A 52 14.76 11.99 3.33
N GLY A 53 14.20 11.85 2.12
CA GLY A 53 13.01 12.58 1.69
C GLY A 53 11.69 11.96 2.20
N PRO A 54 10.54 12.60 1.92
CA PRO A 54 9.22 12.09 2.29
C PRO A 54 8.91 10.69 1.70
N ILE A 55 9.34 10.44 0.47
CA ILE A 55 9.12 9.16 -0.22
C ILE A 55 9.95 8.03 0.40
N ASP A 56 11.21 8.30 0.73
CA ASP A 56 12.06 7.35 1.45
C ASP A 56 11.47 7.02 2.83
N SER A 57 10.97 8.03 3.54
CA SER A 57 10.32 7.86 4.85
C SER A 57 9.10 6.94 4.76
N LEU A 58 8.21 7.18 3.79
CA LEU A 58 7.04 6.31 3.57
C LEU A 58 7.45 4.89 3.17
N ALA A 59 8.45 4.73 2.30
CA ALA A 59 8.95 3.42 1.91
C ALA A 59 9.50 2.63 3.11
N ARG A 60 10.22 3.29 4.02
CA ARG A 60 10.75 2.65 5.24
C ARG A 60 9.65 2.21 6.21
N ILE A 61 8.62 3.04 6.39
CA ILE A 61 7.44 2.68 7.19
C ILE A 61 6.75 1.45 6.61
N MET A 62 6.56 1.41 5.29
CA MET A 62 5.96 0.27 4.60
C MET A 62 6.84 -0.99 4.72
N ALA A 63 8.15 -0.85 4.57
CA ALA A 63 9.10 -1.95 4.70
C ALA A 63 9.04 -2.58 6.10
N ASP A 64 9.02 -1.77 7.16
CA ASP A 64 8.88 -2.25 8.54
C ASP A 64 7.56 -3.02 8.73
N GLY A 65 6.44 -2.48 8.25
CA GLY A 65 5.13 -3.14 8.32
C GLY A 65 5.08 -4.47 7.55
N LEU A 66 5.62 -4.51 6.33
CA LEU A 66 5.71 -5.73 5.53
C LEU A 66 6.59 -6.78 6.19
N SER A 67 7.72 -6.36 6.77
CA SER A 67 8.64 -7.27 7.46
C SER A 67 7.98 -7.92 8.67
N LYS A 68 7.28 -7.11 9.49
CA LYS A 68 6.52 -7.60 10.65
C LYS A 68 5.38 -8.53 10.26
N LYS A 69 4.67 -8.22 9.16
CA LYS A 69 3.52 -9.00 8.71
C LYS A 69 3.91 -10.36 8.14
N TYR A 70 4.96 -10.40 7.32
CA TYR A 70 5.31 -11.59 6.53
C TYR A 70 6.52 -12.36 7.08
N GLY A 71 7.21 -11.82 8.09
CA GLY A 71 8.39 -12.46 8.69
C GLY A 71 9.63 -12.49 7.79
N GLN A 72 9.55 -11.86 6.61
CA GLN A 72 10.66 -11.73 5.66
C GLN A 72 11.20 -10.31 5.65
N PRO A 73 12.49 -10.09 5.38
CA PRO A 73 13.01 -8.75 5.20
C PRO A 73 12.27 -7.99 4.09
N ALA A 74 11.98 -6.71 4.31
CA ALA A 74 11.61 -5.78 3.27
C ALA A 74 12.69 -4.70 3.15
N VAL A 75 13.20 -4.50 1.95
CA VAL A 75 14.36 -3.63 1.70
C VAL A 75 13.94 -2.41 0.89
N VAL A 76 14.35 -1.22 1.34
CA VAL A 76 14.16 0.02 0.60
C VAL A 76 15.34 0.26 -0.33
N GLU A 77 15.06 0.55 -1.59
CA GLU A 77 16.04 0.85 -2.63
C GLU A 77 15.81 2.27 -3.18
N ASN A 78 16.70 3.20 -2.84
CA ASN A 78 16.66 4.57 -3.37
C ASN A 78 17.35 4.62 -4.73
N LEU A 79 16.60 4.89 -5.80
CA LEU A 79 17.09 4.93 -7.19
C LEU A 79 16.72 6.27 -7.86
N PRO A 80 17.42 7.36 -7.53
CA PRO A 80 17.14 8.68 -8.09
C PRO A 80 17.60 8.83 -9.55
N GLY A 81 17.07 9.87 -10.21
CA GLY A 81 17.51 10.32 -11.53
C GLY A 81 16.43 10.26 -12.61
N ALA A 82 16.62 11.04 -13.68
CA ALA A 82 15.66 11.19 -14.79
C ALA A 82 14.22 11.49 -14.33
N ALA A 83 14.05 12.45 -13.41
CA ALA A 83 12.77 12.77 -12.77
C ALA A 83 12.05 11.55 -12.15
N GLY A 84 12.82 10.57 -11.66
CA GLY A 84 12.35 9.33 -11.04
C GLY A 84 12.22 8.15 -12.01
N ASN A 85 12.41 8.35 -13.32
CA ASN A 85 12.18 7.30 -14.31
C ASN A 85 13.15 6.12 -14.19
N ILE A 86 14.34 6.30 -13.60
CA ILE A 86 15.29 5.18 -13.39
C ILE A 86 14.69 4.14 -12.43
N GLY A 87 14.20 4.58 -11.27
CA GLY A 87 13.55 3.71 -10.29
C GLY A 87 12.24 3.12 -10.81
N ILE A 88 11.40 3.93 -11.47
CA ILE A 88 10.14 3.47 -12.09
C ILE A 88 10.44 2.37 -13.13
N GLY A 89 11.46 2.58 -13.96
CA GLY A 89 11.89 1.62 -14.97
C GLY A 89 12.39 0.30 -14.37
N LYS A 90 13.05 0.33 -13.21
CA LYS A 90 13.41 -0.91 -12.49
C LYS A 90 12.17 -1.70 -12.12
N VAL A 91 11.15 -1.06 -11.55
CA VAL A 91 9.92 -1.75 -11.12
C VAL A 91 9.16 -2.30 -12.33
N LYS A 92 9.06 -1.55 -13.43
CA LYS A 92 8.46 -2.04 -14.69
C LYS A 92 9.11 -3.34 -15.20
N ARG A 93 10.42 -3.50 -15.02
CA ARG A 93 11.17 -4.69 -15.45
C ARG A 93 11.19 -5.80 -14.40
N ALA A 94 10.66 -5.56 -13.20
CA ALA A 94 10.63 -6.55 -12.14
C ALA A 94 9.64 -7.67 -12.48
N LYS A 95 9.77 -8.80 -11.77
CA LYS A 95 8.77 -9.86 -11.83
C LYS A 95 7.45 -9.31 -11.30
N GLY A 96 6.35 -9.55 -12.02
CA GLY A 96 4.99 -9.16 -11.62
C GLY A 96 4.43 -10.00 -10.48
N ASP A 97 5.25 -10.37 -9.51
CA ASP A 97 4.96 -11.33 -8.44
C ASP A 97 4.52 -10.67 -7.12
N GLY A 98 4.38 -9.34 -7.12
CA GLY A 98 3.93 -8.55 -5.97
C GLY A 98 5.00 -8.27 -4.92
N ARG A 99 6.27 -8.64 -5.15
CA ARG A 99 7.36 -8.40 -4.17
C ARG A 99 8.21 -7.18 -4.47
N THR A 100 8.18 -6.68 -5.70
CA THR A 100 8.82 -5.39 -6.05
C THR A 100 7.75 -4.32 -6.15
N LEU A 101 7.79 -3.36 -5.23
CA LEU A 101 6.78 -2.31 -5.08
C LEU A 101 7.39 -0.95 -5.42
N LEU A 102 6.65 -0.15 -6.16
CA LEU A 102 7.01 1.24 -6.43
C LEU A 102 6.36 2.15 -5.38
N VAL A 103 7.18 2.94 -4.67
CA VAL A 103 6.71 3.99 -3.78
C VAL A 103 7.04 5.33 -4.41
N VAL A 104 6.04 6.01 -4.97
CA VAL A 104 6.23 7.19 -5.82
C VAL A 104 5.12 8.23 -5.62
N PRO A 105 5.41 9.54 -5.73
CA PRO A 105 4.37 10.57 -5.79
C PRO A 105 3.47 10.39 -7.02
N ALA A 106 2.20 10.78 -6.89
CA ALA A 106 1.25 10.78 -8.00
C ALA A 106 1.74 11.62 -9.19
N GLY A 107 2.44 12.73 -8.94
CA GLY A 107 2.95 13.60 -10.00
C GLY A 107 3.88 12.90 -11.00
N ASN A 108 4.69 11.94 -10.57
CA ASN A 108 5.53 11.17 -11.50
C ASN A 108 4.71 10.29 -12.46
N LEU A 109 3.49 9.92 -12.07
CA LEU A 109 2.60 9.07 -12.83
C LEU A 109 1.55 9.86 -13.63
N THR A 110 1.29 11.11 -13.29
CA THR A 110 0.23 11.91 -13.91
C THR A 110 0.70 13.21 -14.56
N ILE A 111 1.76 13.84 -14.04
CA ILE A 111 2.32 15.10 -14.56
C ILE A 111 3.47 14.82 -15.52
N ASN A 112 4.41 13.93 -15.17
CA ASN A 112 5.53 13.63 -16.07
C ASN A 112 5.09 13.16 -17.48
N PRO A 113 4.04 12.32 -17.65
CA PRO A 113 3.56 11.94 -18.98
C PRO A 113 3.07 13.11 -19.84
N THR A 114 2.64 14.21 -19.23
CA THR A 114 2.13 15.38 -19.97
C THR A 114 3.22 16.40 -20.29
N LEU A 115 4.32 16.39 -19.52
CA LEU A 115 5.44 17.31 -19.69
C LEU A 115 6.61 16.73 -20.48
N MET A 116 6.74 15.40 -20.53
CA MET A 116 7.84 14.71 -21.20
C MET A 116 7.36 14.13 -22.53
N PRO A 117 7.77 14.69 -23.68
CA PRO A 117 7.34 14.19 -25.01
C PRO A 117 7.60 12.70 -25.22
N ASP A 118 8.75 12.22 -24.74
CA ASP A 118 9.19 10.83 -24.85
C ASP A 118 9.11 10.08 -23.51
N PHE A 119 7.96 10.20 -22.83
CA PHE A 119 7.75 9.50 -21.56
C PHE A 119 7.77 7.96 -21.77
N PRO A 120 8.65 7.20 -21.10
CA PRO A 120 8.95 5.82 -21.47
C PRO A 120 7.97 4.76 -20.94
N PHE A 121 6.89 5.18 -20.28
CA PHE A 121 5.95 4.28 -19.59
C PHE A 121 4.51 4.57 -19.98
N ASN A 122 3.71 3.51 -20.12
CA ASN A 122 2.26 3.63 -20.08
C ASN A 122 1.81 3.27 -18.67
N ILE A 123 1.35 4.25 -17.89
CA ILE A 123 1.10 4.05 -16.46
C ILE A 123 -0.02 3.04 -16.19
N GLU A 124 -1.12 3.10 -16.96
CA GLU A 124 -2.28 2.22 -16.77
C GLU A 124 -1.99 0.76 -17.16
N ARG A 125 -1.17 0.56 -18.20
CA ARG A 125 -0.82 -0.77 -18.70
C ARG A 125 0.35 -1.40 -17.94
N ASP A 126 1.38 -0.60 -17.62
CA ASP A 126 2.65 -1.12 -17.11
C ASP A 126 2.64 -1.32 -15.59
N PHE A 127 1.66 -0.79 -14.84
CA PHE A 127 1.62 -0.84 -13.38
C PHE A 127 0.23 -1.17 -12.82
N VAL A 128 0.21 -1.92 -11.72
CA VAL A 128 -1.01 -2.20 -10.95
C VAL A 128 -1.08 -1.24 -9.75
N PRO A 129 -2.12 -0.38 -9.64
CA PRO A 129 -2.28 0.49 -8.48
C PRO A 129 -2.67 -0.34 -7.25
N ILE A 130 -2.01 -0.10 -6.12
CA ILE A 130 -2.29 -0.79 -4.86
C ILE A 130 -3.10 0.10 -3.93
N THR A 131 -2.51 1.21 -3.48
CA THR A 131 -3.16 2.13 -2.55
C THR A 131 -2.46 3.48 -2.50
N MET A 132 -3.17 4.52 -2.07
CA MET A 132 -2.60 5.82 -1.76
C MET A 132 -2.08 5.83 -0.32
N LEU A 133 -0.77 6.04 -0.15
CA LEU A 133 -0.13 5.97 1.17
C LEU A 133 -0.34 7.23 2.01
N ALA A 134 -0.31 8.41 1.37
CA ALA A 134 -0.43 9.69 2.05
C ALA A 134 -0.88 10.77 1.07
N LYS A 135 -1.46 11.84 1.64
CA LYS A 135 -1.70 13.11 0.96
C LYS A 135 -0.97 14.20 1.72
N ALA A 136 -0.13 14.95 1.04
CA ALA A 136 0.62 16.05 1.63
C ALA A 136 0.38 17.34 0.84
N PRO A 137 0.12 18.49 1.49
CA PRO A 137 0.12 19.78 0.81
C PRO A 137 1.56 20.17 0.44
N ASN A 138 1.71 20.81 -0.72
CA ASN A 138 2.96 21.50 -1.05
C ASN A 138 3.00 22.85 -0.32
N VAL A 139 4.17 23.22 0.20
CA VAL A 139 4.38 24.48 0.92
C VAL A 139 5.44 25.31 0.22
N LEU A 140 5.22 26.62 0.17
CA LEU A 140 6.20 27.58 -0.32
C LEU A 140 7.15 27.94 0.82
N VAL A 141 8.46 27.72 0.61
CA VAL A 141 9.50 27.99 1.61
C VAL A 141 10.56 28.89 0.97
N ALA A 142 11.01 29.91 1.71
CA ALA A 142 12.13 30.75 1.34
C ALA A 142 13.25 30.62 2.37
N HIS A 143 14.51 30.72 1.93
CA HIS A 143 15.64 30.74 2.84
C HIS A 143 15.56 31.98 3.75
N PRO A 144 15.84 31.90 5.07
CA PRO A 144 15.66 33.03 5.99
C PRO A 144 16.41 34.31 5.57
N SER A 145 17.53 34.18 4.86
CA SER A 145 18.32 35.31 4.39
C SER A 145 17.64 36.16 3.32
N THR A 146 16.56 35.69 2.69
CA THR A 146 15.83 36.50 1.69
C THR A 146 15.03 37.62 2.35
N GLY A 147 14.73 37.50 3.64
CA GLY A 147 13.87 38.44 4.37
C GLY A 147 12.40 38.40 3.96
N PHE A 148 11.99 37.48 3.07
CA PHE A 148 10.60 37.33 2.65
C PHE A 148 9.78 36.76 3.81
N LYS A 149 8.74 37.50 4.20
CA LYS A 149 7.82 37.12 5.28
C LYS A 149 6.48 36.64 4.74
N THR A 150 6.16 37.02 3.51
CA THR A 150 4.89 36.69 2.86
C THR A 150 5.11 36.27 1.42
N ALA A 151 4.13 35.55 0.85
CA ALA A 151 4.10 35.27 -0.58
C ALA A 151 4.07 36.55 -1.44
N ARG A 152 3.56 37.68 -0.90
CA ARG A 152 3.56 38.96 -1.62
C ARG A 152 4.97 39.49 -1.80
N ASP A 153 5.83 39.33 -0.79
CA ASP A 153 7.23 39.76 -0.86
C ASP A 153 7.97 39.01 -1.99
N LEU A 154 7.73 37.69 -2.09
CA LEU A 154 8.26 36.87 -3.17
C LEU A 154 7.74 37.32 -4.55
N ILE A 155 6.44 37.55 -4.69
CA ILE A 155 5.84 38.00 -5.96
C ILE A 155 6.39 39.35 -6.39
N ALA A 156 6.52 40.30 -5.45
CA ALA A 156 7.09 41.62 -5.72
C ALA A 156 8.54 41.51 -6.18
N ALA A 157 9.35 40.69 -5.52
CA ALA A 157 10.74 40.45 -5.91
C ALA A 157 10.85 39.80 -7.30
N ALA A 158 10.05 38.75 -7.58
CA ALA A 158 10.05 38.06 -8.87
C ALA A 158 9.62 38.98 -10.03
N ARG A 159 8.63 39.86 -9.81
CA ARG A 159 8.22 40.86 -10.83
C ARG A 159 9.28 41.91 -11.09
N ALA A 160 10.05 42.30 -10.07
CA ALA A 160 11.12 43.27 -10.21
C ALA A 160 12.32 42.71 -10.99
N LYS A 161 12.53 41.38 -10.96
CA LYS A 161 13.64 40.69 -11.63
C LYS A 161 13.18 39.33 -12.20
N PRO A 162 12.41 39.33 -13.31
CA PRO A 162 11.77 38.11 -13.82
C PRO A 162 12.72 37.08 -14.47
N ASP A 163 13.95 37.47 -14.83
CA ASP A 163 14.91 36.64 -15.57
C ASP A 163 16.12 36.19 -14.72
N THR A 164 16.05 36.33 -13.40
CA THR A 164 17.10 35.91 -12.45
C THR A 164 16.58 34.81 -11.54
#